data_AF-A0A162FCS7-F1
#
_entry.id   AF-A0A162FCS7-F1
#
_cell.length_a   1.000
_cell.length_b   1.000
_cell.length_c   1.000
_cell.angle_alpha   90.00
_cell.angle_beta   90.00
_cell.angle_gamma   90.00
#
_symmetry.space_group_name_H-M   'P 1'
#
loop_
_entity.id
_entity.type
_entity.pdbx_description
1 polymer ?
#
loop_
_entity_poly.entity_id
_entity_poly.type
_entity_poly.pdbx_seq_one_letter_code
_entity_poly.pdbx_strand_id
1 'polypeptide(L)'
;MRKNRLDVDILRSFKRKNGVKFIGYDDAVEDFYSDRIRTGTRESTIEYYRRELNIFRRFKVKECDQIIGISEISLELLDSFIEYLRVERGNSIGGINAKVRAIRALMFYCEESGFIKENPAKKWKQIKTKEPEINTFTSRQINELLKQPDLTTFTGLRDYILIKFLLGNATGQ
;
A
#
# COMPACT_ATOMS: atom_id res chain seq x y z
N MET A 1 -47.47 -2.23 14.52
CA MET A 1 -46.14 -2.23 13.85
C MET A 1 -45.85 -0.84 13.30
N ARG A 2 -44.99 -0.06 13.96
CA ARG A 2 -44.59 1.27 13.47
C ARG A 2 -43.66 1.08 12.25
N LYS A 3 -44.13 1.47 11.07
CA LYS A 3 -43.29 1.59 9.88
C LYS A 3 -42.31 2.75 10.12
N ASN A 4 -41.08 2.44 10.54
CA ASN A 4 -39.97 3.38 10.54
C ASN A 4 -39.60 3.69 9.08
N ARG A 5 -40.36 4.60 8.49
CA ARG A 5 -40.03 5.16 7.18
C ARG A 5 -38.99 6.24 7.44
N LEU A 6 -37.72 5.87 7.29
CA LEU A 6 -36.61 6.83 7.33
C LEU A 6 -36.88 7.89 6.26
N ASP A 7 -37.01 9.14 6.70
CA ASP A 7 -37.24 10.27 5.83
C ASP A 7 -36.02 10.48 4.92
N VAL A 8 -36.26 10.46 3.61
CA VAL A 8 -35.23 10.63 2.58
C VAL A 8 -34.60 12.01 2.69
N ASP A 9 -35.32 12.99 3.21
CA ASP A 9 -34.82 14.35 3.42
C ASP A 9 -33.95 14.47 4.69
N ILE A 10 -34.16 13.61 5.70
CA ILE A 10 -33.21 13.44 6.83
C ILE A 10 -31.92 12.79 6.31
N LEU A 11 -32.01 11.74 5.48
CA LEU A 11 -30.81 11.13 4.85
C LEU A 11 -30.07 12.13 3.94
N ARG A 12 -30.78 13.08 3.32
CA ARG A 12 -30.18 14.18 2.54
C ARG A 12 -29.60 15.28 3.42
N SER A 13 -30.17 15.55 4.60
CA SER A 13 -29.64 16.55 5.54
C SER A 13 -28.33 16.08 6.21
N PHE A 14 -28.11 14.76 6.35
CA PHE A 14 -26.80 14.18 6.68
C PHE A 14 -25.77 14.28 5.54
N LYS A 15 -26.21 14.47 4.29
CA LYS A 15 -25.36 14.46 3.09
C LYS A 15 -24.56 15.75 2.88
N ARG A 16 -24.86 16.83 3.61
CA ARG A 16 -24.17 18.12 3.50
C ARG A 16 -24.07 18.80 4.87
N LYS A 17 -22.99 18.52 5.60
CA LYS A 17 -22.46 19.47 6.58
C LYS A 17 -21.15 20.03 6.01
N ASN A 18 -21.06 21.35 5.87
CA ASN A 18 -19.87 22.10 5.42
C ASN A 18 -19.46 22.01 3.94
N GLY A 19 -20.35 21.60 3.03
CA GLY A 19 -20.05 21.54 1.59
C GLY A 19 -19.20 20.34 1.17
N VAL A 20 -18.92 19.42 2.10
CA VAL A 20 -18.23 18.15 1.85
C VAL A 20 -19.30 17.05 1.79
N LYS A 21 -19.22 16.18 0.79
CA LYS A 21 -20.11 15.01 0.68
C LYS A 21 -19.69 14.03 1.79
N PHE A 22 -20.54 13.83 2.79
CA PHE A 22 -20.29 12.78 3.78
C PHE A 22 -20.32 11.42 3.07
N ILE A 23 -19.24 10.67 3.23
CA ILE A 23 -19.07 9.33 2.67
C ILE A 23 -18.35 8.46 3.69
N GLY A 24 -18.85 7.25 3.88
CA GLY A 24 -18.19 6.26 4.72
C GLY A 24 -16.84 5.88 4.11
N TYR A 25 -15.91 5.41 4.94
CA TYR A 25 -14.61 4.94 4.44
C TYR A 25 -14.74 3.86 3.36
N ASP A 26 -15.61 2.88 3.56
CA ASP A 26 -15.75 1.76 2.64
C ASP A 26 -16.29 2.22 1.29
N ASP A 27 -17.29 3.10 1.30
CA ASP A 27 -17.82 3.72 0.08
C ASP A 27 -16.76 4.55 -0.64
N ALA A 28 -15.94 5.31 0.09
CA ALA A 28 -14.84 6.10 -0.50
C ALA A 28 -13.75 5.21 -1.11
N VAL A 29 -13.49 4.04 -0.52
CA VAL A 29 -12.53 3.06 -1.03
C VAL A 29 -13.04 2.39 -2.30
N GLU A 30 -14.32 2.01 -2.36
CA GLU A 30 -14.92 1.44 -3.57
C GLU A 30 -15.00 2.45 -4.71
N ASP A 31 -15.31 3.71 -4.39
CA ASP A 31 -15.29 4.83 -5.34
C ASP A 31 -13.86 5.04 -5.89
N PHE A 32 -12.85 4.99 -5.00
CA PHE A 32 -11.44 5.02 -5.40
C PHE A 32 -11.04 3.85 -6.31
N TYR A 33 -11.47 2.62 -6.03
CA TYR A 33 -11.17 1.48 -6.91
C TYR A 33 -11.82 1.65 -8.28
N SER A 34 -13.06 2.10 -8.32
CA SER A 34 -13.79 2.36 -9.56
C SER A 34 -13.07 3.42 -10.40
N ASP A 35 -12.58 4.49 -9.77
CA ASP A 35 -11.77 5.51 -10.44
C ASP A 35 -10.46 4.95 -11.00
N ARG A 36 -9.72 4.16 -10.23
CA ARG A 36 -8.45 3.56 -10.67
C ARG A 36 -8.63 2.58 -11.82
N ILE A 37 -9.70 1.80 -11.81
CA ILE A 37 -10.06 0.90 -12.91
C ILE A 37 -10.42 1.72 -14.16
N ARG A 38 -11.27 2.74 -14.02
CA ARG A 38 -11.68 3.62 -15.12
C ARG A 38 -10.50 4.35 -15.78
N THR A 39 -9.50 4.71 -15.00
CA THR A 39 -8.28 5.39 -15.48
C THR A 39 -7.22 4.43 -16.04
N GLY A 40 -7.50 3.12 -16.10
CA GLY A 40 -6.61 2.14 -16.72
C GLY A 40 -5.44 1.69 -15.85
N THR A 41 -5.58 1.75 -14.51
CA THR A 41 -4.58 1.22 -13.59
C THR A 41 -4.46 -0.30 -13.75
N ARG A 42 -3.23 -0.84 -13.70
CA ARG A 42 -2.98 -2.29 -13.80
C ARG A 42 -3.69 -3.05 -12.70
N GLU A 43 -4.22 -4.24 -13.02
CA GLU A 43 -4.93 -5.09 -12.05
C GLU A 43 -4.08 -5.42 -10.82
N SER A 44 -2.78 -5.69 -11.01
CA SER A 44 -1.85 -5.94 -9.90
C SER A 44 -1.73 -4.76 -8.94
N THR A 45 -1.92 -3.53 -9.43
CA THR A 45 -1.90 -2.32 -8.62
C THR A 45 -3.23 -2.11 -7.89
N ILE A 46 -4.37 -2.46 -8.51
CA ILE A 46 -5.67 -2.49 -7.83
C ILE A 46 -5.65 -3.48 -6.66
N GLU A 47 -5.14 -4.69 -6.91
CA GLU A 47 -5.03 -5.72 -5.87
C GLU A 47 -4.07 -5.29 -4.75
N TYR A 48 -2.98 -4.60 -5.09
CA TYR A 48 -2.14 -3.93 -4.10
C TYR A 48 -2.95 -2.96 -3.23
N TYR A 49 -3.75 -2.06 -3.82
CA TYR A 49 -4.58 -1.14 -3.03
C TYR A 49 -5.60 -1.87 -2.16
N ARG A 50 -6.28 -2.91 -2.69
CA ARG A 50 -7.21 -3.76 -1.93
C ARG A 50 -6.55 -4.35 -0.69
N ARG A 51 -5.40 -5.00 -0.88
CA ARG A 51 -4.66 -5.62 0.22
C ARG A 51 -4.23 -4.62 1.28
N GLU A 52 -3.62 -3.50 0.87
CA GLU A 52 -3.07 -2.55 1.82
C GLU A 52 -4.15 -1.74 2.55
N LEU A 53 -5.21 -1.28 1.85
CA LEU A 53 -6.31 -0.51 2.46
C LEU A 53 -7.18 -1.38 3.37
N ASN A 54 -7.38 -2.66 3.05
CA ASN A 54 -8.10 -3.58 3.93
C ASN A 54 -7.39 -3.79 5.28
N ILE A 55 -6.06 -3.66 5.35
CA ILE A 55 -5.34 -3.71 6.62
C ILE A 55 -5.66 -2.48 7.48
N PHE A 56 -5.78 -1.31 6.86
CA PHE A 56 -6.21 -0.09 7.57
C PHE A 56 -7.67 -0.18 8.01
N ARG A 57 -8.56 -0.73 7.16
CA ARG A 57 -9.95 -1.01 7.54
C ARG A 57 -10.03 -1.85 8.81
N ARG A 58 -9.29 -2.95 8.88
CA ARG A 58 -9.27 -3.84 10.06
C ARG A 58 -8.76 -3.14 11.32
N PHE A 59 -7.71 -2.34 11.19
CA PHE A 59 -7.22 -1.52 12.31
C PHE A 59 -8.31 -0.58 12.84
N LYS A 60 -9.01 0.13 11.97
CA LYS A 60 -10.08 1.04 12.41
C LYS A 60 -11.25 0.35 13.08
N VAL A 61 -11.67 -0.81 12.57
CA VAL A 61 -12.75 -1.60 13.19
C VAL A 61 -12.36 -2.05 14.60
N LYS A 62 -11.08 -2.31 14.85
CA LYS A 62 -10.56 -2.67 16.17
C LYS A 62 -10.52 -1.48 17.14
N GLU A 63 -10.12 -0.30 16.67
CA GLU A 63 -9.80 0.85 17.54
C GLU A 63 -10.92 1.88 17.70
N CYS A 64 -11.85 1.99 16.74
CA CYS A 64 -12.80 3.12 16.71
C CYS A 64 -14.23 2.79 17.11
N ASP A 65 -14.59 1.53 17.38
CA ASP A 65 -15.95 1.02 17.70
C ASP A 65 -17.09 1.39 16.72
N GLN A 66 -16.84 2.27 15.74
CA GLN A 66 -17.79 2.75 14.75
C GLN A 66 -17.14 2.99 13.39
N ILE A 67 -17.96 2.98 12.34
CA ILE A 67 -17.54 3.33 10.97
C ILE A 67 -17.31 4.84 10.90
N ILE A 68 -16.06 5.26 11.04
CA ILE A 68 -15.69 6.66 10.84
C ILE A 68 -15.83 7.07 9.36
N GLY A 69 -16.29 8.30 9.13
CA GLY A 69 -16.29 8.92 7.80
C GLY A 69 -14.87 9.13 7.28
N ILE A 70 -14.68 9.19 5.96
CA ILE A 70 -13.35 9.43 5.37
C ILE A 70 -12.74 10.77 5.84
N SER A 71 -13.59 11.76 6.13
CA SER A 71 -13.21 13.07 6.64
C SER A 71 -12.76 13.10 8.10
N GLU A 72 -12.96 12.01 8.84
CA GLU A 72 -12.56 11.90 10.25
C GLU A 72 -11.16 11.28 10.39
N ILE A 73 -10.54 10.84 9.30
CA ILE A 73 -9.15 10.40 9.32
C ILE A 73 -8.28 11.60 9.68
N SER A 74 -7.62 11.53 10.83
CA SER A 74 -6.69 12.54 11.32
C SER A 74 -5.24 12.07 11.20
N LEU A 75 -4.27 12.97 11.40
CA LEU A 75 -2.85 12.60 11.41
C LEU A 75 -2.54 11.66 12.59
N GLU A 76 -3.18 11.88 13.73
CA GLU A 76 -3.03 11.07 14.94
C GLU A 76 -3.49 9.62 14.69
N LEU A 77 -4.61 9.43 13.97
CA LEU A 77 -5.06 8.08 13.60
C LEU A 77 -4.06 7.38 12.64
N LEU A 78 -3.48 8.13 11.70
CA LEU A 78 -2.48 7.62 10.78
C LEU A 78 -1.17 7.23 11.49
N ASP A 79 -0.77 7.98 12.51
CA ASP A 79 0.40 7.69 13.32
C ASP A 79 0.16 6.49 14.24
N SER A 80 -1.03 6.39 14.86
CA SER A 80 -1.44 5.19 15.62
C SER A 80 -1.46 3.94 14.74
N PHE A 81 -1.82 4.07 13.46
CA PHE A 81 -1.74 2.96 12.52
C PHE A 81 -0.29 2.52 12.24
N ILE A 82 0.67 3.45 12.16
CA ILE A 82 2.09 3.09 12.04
C ILE A 82 2.53 2.29 13.26
N GLU A 83 2.14 2.71 14.45
CA GLU A 83 2.47 2.02 15.69
C GLU A 83 1.89 0.61 15.72
N TYR A 84 0.61 0.45 15.37
CA TYR A 84 -0.03 -0.86 15.18
C TYR A 84 0.75 -1.77 14.21
N LEU A 85 1.19 -1.23 13.07
CA LEU A 85 1.94 -2.01 12.09
C LEU A 85 3.32 -2.43 12.60
N ARG A 86 3.96 -1.61 13.43
CA ARG A 86 5.27 -1.87 14.00
C ARG A 86 5.20 -2.85 15.17
N VAL A 87 4.36 -2.56 16.15
CA VAL A 87 4.33 -3.28 17.44
C VAL A 87 3.50 -4.56 17.35
N GLU A 88 2.29 -4.49 16.80
CA GLU A 88 1.40 -5.66 16.80
C GLU A 88 1.64 -6.58 15.61
N ARG A 89 1.95 -6.00 14.45
CA ARG A 89 2.10 -6.77 13.20
C ARG A 89 3.54 -7.12 12.85
N GLY A 90 4.53 -6.48 13.47
CA GLY A 90 5.95 -6.72 13.20
C GLY A 90 6.35 -6.43 11.74
N ASN A 91 5.66 -5.50 11.07
CA ASN A 91 5.95 -5.21 9.67
C ASN A 91 7.35 -4.59 9.49
N SER A 92 8.05 -4.99 8.43
CA SER A 92 9.27 -4.31 7.99
C SER A 92 8.97 -2.86 7.58
N ILE A 93 10.00 -2.00 7.57
CA ILE A 93 9.88 -0.60 7.13
C ILE A 93 9.30 -0.52 5.71
N GLY A 94 9.74 -1.40 4.81
CA GLY A 94 9.18 -1.52 3.45
C GLY A 94 7.70 -1.87 3.44
N GLY A 95 7.26 -2.79 4.31
CA GLY A 95 5.86 -3.17 4.47
C GLY A 95 4.97 -2.07 5.07
N ILE A 96 5.52 -1.24 5.96
CA ILE A 96 4.86 -0.03 6.48
C ILE A 96 4.74 1.01 5.37
N ASN A 97 5.84 1.30 4.66
CA ASN A 97 5.86 2.26 3.56
C ASN A 97 4.96 1.84 2.37
N ALA A 98 4.72 0.54 2.17
CA ALA A 98 3.70 0.06 1.25
C ALA A 98 2.28 0.50 1.66
N LYS A 99 1.93 0.43 2.95
CA LYS A 99 0.62 0.86 3.44
C LYS A 99 0.47 2.37 3.43
N VAL A 100 1.52 3.08 3.83
CA VAL A 100 1.59 4.55 3.76
C VAL A 100 1.31 5.03 2.33
N ARG A 101 1.94 4.41 1.32
CA ARG A 101 1.69 4.76 -0.10
C ARG A 101 0.24 4.53 -0.52
N ALA A 102 -0.35 3.40 -0.16
CA ALA A 102 -1.73 3.08 -0.51
C ALA A 102 -2.73 4.06 0.14
N ILE A 103 -2.57 4.34 1.43
CA ILE A 103 -3.43 5.28 2.17
C ILE A 103 -3.24 6.70 1.65
N ARG A 104 -2.00 7.13 1.37
CA ARG A 104 -1.76 8.44 0.73
C ARG A 104 -2.54 8.55 -0.58
N ALA A 105 -2.44 7.54 -1.46
CA ALA A 105 -3.15 7.55 -2.75
C ALA A 105 -4.68 7.70 -2.58
N LEU A 106 -5.26 7.02 -1.58
CA LEU A 106 -6.67 7.18 -1.22
C LEU A 106 -6.96 8.61 -0.73
N MET A 107 -6.18 9.14 0.21
CA MET A 107 -6.44 10.47 0.79
C MET A 107 -6.29 11.61 -0.22
N PHE A 108 -5.33 11.52 -1.15
CA PHE A 108 -5.22 12.47 -2.26
C PHE A 108 -6.42 12.40 -3.20
N TYR A 109 -6.87 11.18 -3.54
CA TYR A 109 -8.09 11.02 -4.33
C TYR A 109 -9.32 11.62 -3.64
N CYS A 110 -9.47 11.40 -2.32
CA CYS A 110 -10.58 11.93 -1.55
C CYS A 110 -10.54 13.47 -1.46
N GLU A 111 -9.35 14.08 -1.47
CA GLU A 111 -9.18 15.53 -1.53
C GLU A 111 -9.60 16.07 -2.91
N GLU A 112 -9.13 15.46 -4.00
CA GLU A 112 -9.50 15.82 -5.37
C GLU A 112 -11.00 15.65 -5.63
N SER A 113 -11.61 14.61 -5.06
CA SER A 113 -13.05 14.31 -5.18
C SER A 113 -13.93 15.13 -4.24
N GLY A 114 -13.35 15.98 -3.38
CA GLY A 114 -14.08 16.83 -2.44
C GLY A 114 -14.74 16.08 -1.28
N PHE A 115 -14.27 14.87 -0.96
CA PHE A 115 -14.70 14.11 0.23
C PHE A 115 -13.99 14.55 1.51
N ILE A 116 -12.84 15.20 1.38
CA ILE A 116 -12.11 15.84 2.49
C ILE A 116 -11.68 17.25 2.08
N LYS A 117 -11.64 18.19 3.03
CA LYS A 117 -11.16 19.56 2.79
C LYS A 117 -9.66 19.69 2.99
N GLU A 118 -9.16 19.07 4.05
CA GLU A 118 -7.74 19.08 4.40
C GLU A 118 -7.26 17.64 4.44
N ASN A 119 -6.21 17.35 3.67
CA ASN A 119 -5.63 16.04 3.57
C ASN A 119 -4.54 15.84 4.65
N PRO A 120 -4.78 15.04 5.71
CA PRO A 120 -3.78 14.80 6.77
C PRO A 120 -2.54 14.09 6.22
N ALA A 121 -2.69 13.32 5.14
CA ALA A 121 -1.61 12.57 4.54
C ALA A 121 -0.56 13.47 3.87
N LYS A 122 -0.85 14.76 3.62
CA LYS A 122 0.17 15.72 3.13
C LYS A 122 1.37 15.82 4.06
N LYS A 123 1.14 15.79 5.38
CA LYS A 123 2.19 15.84 6.41
C LYS A 123 2.74 14.46 6.78
N TRP A 124 2.07 13.39 6.37
CA TRP A 124 2.39 12.02 6.73
C TRP A 124 3.51 11.42 5.86
N LYS A 125 4.75 11.47 6.38
CA LYS A 125 5.96 11.08 5.65
C LYS A 125 6.23 9.58 5.73
N GLN A 126 6.82 9.03 4.68
CA GLN A 126 7.35 7.68 4.70
C GLN A 126 8.52 7.56 5.69
N ILE A 127 8.66 6.38 6.31
CA ILE A 127 9.75 6.10 7.22
C ILE A 127 11.03 5.94 6.39
N LYS A 128 12.06 6.73 6.71
CA LYS A 128 13.37 6.61 6.06
C LYS A 128 13.89 5.19 6.24
N THR A 129 14.23 4.55 5.13
CA THR A 129 14.84 3.22 5.11
C THR A 129 16.31 3.43 4.79
N LYS A 130 17.23 2.83 5.56
CA LYS A 130 18.61 2.65 5.07
C LYS A 130 18.50 1.75 3.85
N GLU A 131 19.02 2.16 2.71
CA GLU A 131 19.14 1.26 1.56
C GLU A 131 19.85 -0.01 2.06
N PRO A 132 19.29 -1.20 1.80
CA PRO A 132 20.04 -2.42 2.08
C PRO A 132 21.35 -2.29 1.30
N GLU A 133 22.49 -2.39 1.98
CA GLU A 133 23.77 -2.50 1.31
C GLU A 133 23.66 -3.71 0.38
N ILE A 134 23.61 -3.46 -0.93
CA ILE A 134 23.69 -4.52 -1.92
C ILE A 134 25.12 -5.01 -1.84
N ASN A 135 25.36 -6.03 -1.02
CA ASN A 135 26.64 -6.69 -0.95
C ASN A 135 26.92 -7.32 -2.32
N THR A 136 27.77 -6.69 -3.11
CA THR A 136 28.24 -7.26 -4.37
C THR A 136 29.06 -8.50 -4.06
N PHE A 137 28.99 -9.49 -4.95
CA PHE A 137 29.82 -10.68 -4.80
C PHE A 137 31.30 -10.28 -4.92
N THR A 138 32.11 -10.72 -3.96
CA THR A 138 33.56 -10.62 -4.07
C THR A 138 34.07 -11.51 -5.20
N SER A 139 35.23 -11.19 -5.77
CA SER A 139 35.86 -12.04 -6.79
C SER A 139 36.06 -13.48 -6.32
N ARG A 140 36.25 -13.70 -5.02
CA ARG A 140 36.33 -15.04 -4.42
C ARG A 140 34.99 -15.77 -4.49
N GLN A 141 33.90 -15.14 -4.07
CA GLN A 141 32.55 -15.73 -4.14
C GLN A 141 32.13 -16.02 -5.58
N ILE A 142 32.48 -15.15 -6.52
CA ILE A 142 32.25 -15.38 -7.96
C ILE A 142 33.00 -16.64 -8.42
N ASN A 143 34.27 -16.80 -8.03
CA ASN A 143 35.05 -17.98 -8.35
C ASN A 143 34.51 -19.26 -7.70
N GLU A 144 34.01 -19.19 -6.46
CA GLU A 144 33.38 -20.33 -5.79
C GLU A 144 32.06 -20.72 -6.47
N LEU A 145 31.27 -19.75 -6.92
CA LEU A 145 30.04 -19.96 -7.68
C LEU A 145 30.29 -20.62 -9.04
N LEU A 146 31.30 -20.15 -9.78
CA LEU A 146 31.68 -20.72 -11.08
C LEU A 146 32.24 -22.15 -10.99
N LYS A 147 32.64 -22.61 -9.79
CA LYS A 147 33.15 -23.97 -9.55
C LYS A 147 32.08 -24.98 -9.17
N GLN A 148 30.86 -24.54 -8.85
CA GLN A 148 29.77 -25.45 -8.46
C GLN A 148 29.30 -26.40 -9.58
N PRO A 149 29.18 -25.98 -10.86
CA PRO A 149 28.64 -26.86 -11.89
C PRO A 149 29.63 -27.94 -12.34
N ASP A 150 29.17 -29.19 -12.48
CA ASP A 150 29.96 -30.28 -13.06
C ASP A 150 30.02 -30.19 -14.59
N LEU A 151 31.16 -29.73 -15.09
CA LEU A 151 31.40 -29.50 -16.52
C LEU A 151 31.46 -30.79 -17.36
N THR A 152 31.51 -31.97 -16.74
CA THR A 152 31.47 -33.26 -17.45
C THR A 152 30.04 -33.63 -17.87
N THR A 153 29.04 -32.96 -17.33
CA THR A 153 27.62 -33.17 -17.66
C THR A 153 27.09 -32.03 -18.52
N PHE A 154 26.15 -32.34 -19.41
CA PHE A 154 25.46 -31.32 -20.20
C PHE A 154 24.76 -30.26 -19.32
N THR A 155 24.14 -30.70 -18.22
CA THR A 155 23.47 -29.81 -17.26
C THR A 155 24.44 -28.88 -16.56
N GLY A 156 25.60 -29.38 -16.09
CA GLY A 156 26.58 -28.53 -15.43
C GLY A 156 27.28 -27.57 -16.40
N LEU A 157 27.53 -27.98 -17.65
CA LEU A 157 28.00 -27.05 -18.68
C LEU A 157 26.99 -25.93 -18.97
N ARG A 158 25.70 -26.25 -19.09
CA ARG A 158 24.62 -25.26 -19.26
C ARG A 158 24.59 -24.29 -18.08
N ASP A 159 24.59 -24.80 -16.86
CA ASP A 159 24.48 -23.99 -15.65
C ASP A 159 25.71 -23.07 -15.48
N TYR A 160 26.92 -23.56 -15.80
CA TYR A 160 28.14 -22.75 -15.86
C TYR A 160 28.02 -21.59 -16.87
N ILE A 161 27.55 -21.86 -18.09
CA ILE A 161 27.39 -20.85 -19.13
C ILE A 161 26.35 -19.81 -18.70
N LEU A 162 25.23 -20.22 -18.11
CA LEU A 162 24.20 -19.31 -17.61
C LEU A 162 24.74 -18.42 -16.49
N ILE A 163 25.44 -18.97 -15.51
CA ILE A 163 26.07 -18.19 -14.43
C ILE A 163 27.07 -17.19 -15.02
N LYS A 164 27.95 -17.65 -15.93
CA LYS A 164 28.94 -16.80 -16.58
C LYS A 164 28.33 -15.71 -17.45
N PHE A 165 27.23 -16.00 -18.15
CA PHE A 165 26.48 -15.04 -18.95
C PHE A 165 25.81 -13.98 -18.08
N LEU A 166 25.16 -14.38 -16.98
CA LEU A 166 24.55 -13.45 -16.03
C LEU A 166 25.60 -12.53 -15.38
N LEU A 167 26.78 -13.07 -15.05
CA LEU A 167 27.90 -12.28 -14.53
C LEU A 167 28.44 -11.29 -15.57
N GLY A 168 28.58 -11.70 -16.84
CA GLY A 168 29.10 -10.85 -17.92
C GLY A 168 28.16 -9.71 -18.31
N ASN A 169 26.84 -9.92 -18.24
CA ASN A 169 25.85 -8.86 -18.50
C ASN A 169 25.61 -7.94 -17.29
N ALA A 170 25.99 -8.37 -16.09
CA ALA A 170 25.97 -7.52 -14.89
C ALA A 170 27.15 -6.52 -14.86
N THR A 171 28.21 -6.76 -15.66
CA THR A 171 29.32 -5.84 -15.87
C THR A 171 29.15 -5.07 -17.19
N GLY A 172 28.03 -4.37 -17.34
CA GLY A 172 27.79 -3.44 -18.44
C GLY A 172 27.87 -2.00 -17.94
N GLN A 173 29.07 -1.41 -18.03
CA GLN A 173 29.42 0.02 -17.84
C GLN A 173 29.07 0.68 -16.50
#